data_AF-A0A1W5T2A9-F1
#
_entry.id   AF-A0A1W5T2A9-F1
#
_cell.length_a   1.000
_cell.length_b   1.000
_cell.length_c   1.000
_cell.angle_alpha   90.00
_cell.angle_beta   90.00
_cell.angle_gamma   90.00
#
_symmetry.space_group_name_H-M   'P 1'
#
loop_
_entity.id
_entity.type
_entity.pdbx_description
1 polymer ?
#
loop_
_entity_poly.entity_id
_entity_poly.type
_entity_poly.pdbx_seq_one_letter_code
_entity_poly.pdbx_strand_id
1 'polypeptide(L)'
;MNSKRVNFILPANHSIIITGNYLVGLLEGDGSFYLNKQDMTVRLSLVTTTINREVLEKIREHLLSLLDEHSYMLGSTTKLINIYNKKVKADNRPISILEIYQVDFINNILIPYLDGIKFITKKSQDYLDFRTIAHLMLEGKYLTEKGKELIIKLGDSMNNNRLSTWLSPVILDKTFKSQLDLLIKSEPLIDIDSQGRAMIISKKKYIRSTYIIKAYFLNGSFNYFTNEYHVLNFFM
;
A
#
# COMPACT_ATOMS: atom_id res chain seq x y z
N MET A 1 -9.49 4.55 28.10
CA MET A 1 -8.17 3.92 28.27
C MET A 1 -8.08 3.36 29.69
N ASN A 2 -7.61 2.11 29.88
CA ASN A 2 -7.60 1.47 31.20
C ASN A 2 -6.39 1.94 32.04
N SER A 3 -6.55 3.06 32.73
CA SER A 3 -5.50 3.72 33.53
C SER A 3 -5.11 2.97 34.81
N LYS A 4 -5.83 1.90 35.17
CA LYS A 4 -5.60 1.10 36.38
C LYS A 4 -4.81 -0.17 36.13
N ARG A 5 -4.36 -0.43 34.88
CA ARG A 5 -3.59 -1.63 34.57
C ARG A 5 -2.19 -1.50 35.18
N VAL A 6 -1.89 -2.35 36.15
CA VAL A 6 -0.61 -2.39 36.86
C VAL A 6 0.31 -3.53 36.38
N ASN A 7 -0.26 -4.55 35.73
CA ASN A 7 0.48 -5.68 35.19
C ASN A 7 0.53 -5.60 33.66
N PHE A 8 1.75 -5.49 33.13
CA PHE A 8 2.07 -5.45 31.71
C PHE A 8 2.81 -6.71 31.24
N ILE A 9 3.04 -7.66 32.14
CA ILE A 9 3.69 -8.93 31.82
C ILE A 9 2.67 -9.80 31.08
N LEU A 10 3.01 -10.13 29.83
CA LEU A 10 2.24 -11.08 29.03
C LEU A 10 2.53 -12.51 29.53
N PRO A 11 1.55 -13.42 29.48
CA PRO A 11 1.76 -14.83 29.78
C PRO A 11 2.90 -15.42 28.94
N ALA A 12 3.66 -16.39 29.49
CA ALA A 12 4.77 -17.02 28.77
C ALA A 12 4.35 -17.73 27.47
N ASN A 13 3.09 -18.15 27.38
CA ASN A 13 2.49 -18.75 26.18
C ASN A 13 1.75 -17.73 25.29
N HIS A 14 1.94 -16.43 25.52
CA HIS A 14 1.33 -15.40 24.69
C HIS A 14 1.93 -15.44 23.29
N SER A 15 1.09 -15.66 22.29
CA SER A 15 1.45 -15.56 20.88
C SER A 15 0.61 -14.48 20.22
N ILE A 16 1.25 -13.57 19.48
CA ILE A 16 0.56 -12.60 18.63
C ILE A 16 0.21 -13.30 17.32
N ILE A 17 -1.08 -13.56 17.11
CA ILE A 17 -1.61 -14.15 15.86
C ILE A 17 -2.30 -13.05 15.08
N ILE A 18 -1.76 -12.73 13.91
CA ILE A 18 -2.35 -11.74 13.00
C ILE A 18 -3.40 -12.43 12.13
N THR A 19 -4.59 -11.86 12.10
CA THR A 19 -5.69 -12.26 11.20
C THR A 19 -6.11 -11.05 10.35
N GLY A 20 -6.94 -11.26 9.33
CA GLY A 20 -7.50 -10.17 8.53
C GLY A 20 -8.18 -9.08 9.36
N ASN A 21 -9.10 -9.48 10.24
CA ASN A 21 -9.82 -8.54 11.11
C ASN A 21 -8.88 -7.87 12.13
N TYR A 22 -7.86 -8.58 12.63
CA TYR A 22 -6.86 -7.98 13.52
C TYR A 22 -6.11 -6.85 12.79
N LEU A 23 -5.60 -7.13 11.59
CA LEU A 23 -4.83 -6.15 10.83
C LEU A 23 -5.70 -4.96 10.42
N VAL A 24 -6.91 -5.19 9.88
CA VAL A 24 -7.80 -4.10 9.51
C VAL A 24 -8.20 -3.27 10.73
N GLY A 25 -8.55 -3.90 11.86
CA GLY A 25 -8.86 -3.15 13.09
C GLY A 25 -7.71 -2.24 13.54
N LEU A 26 -6.46 -2.72 13.44
CA LEU A 26 -5.28 -1.91 13.74
C LEU A 26 -5.06 -0.81 12.69
N LEU A 27 -5.25 -1.10 11.41
CA LEU A 27 -5.15 -0.10 10.35
C LEU A 27 -6.19 1.02 10.55
N GLU A 28 -7.43 0.67 10.89
CA GLU A 28 -8.50 1.62 11.15
C GLU A 28 -8.24 2.51 12.37
N GLY A 29 -7.61 1.97 13.41
CA GLY A 29 -7.13 2.77 14.55
C GLY A 29 -5.89 3.60 14.20
N ASP A 30 -4.77 2.93 13.98
CA ASP A 30 -3.42 3.51 14.02
C ASP A 30 -2.69 3.50 12.66
N GLY A 31 -3.28 2.90 11.63
CA GLY A 31 -2.73 2.90 10.27
C GLY A 31 -2.87 4.23 9.55
N SER A 32 -1.96 4.48 8.61
CA SER A 32 -1.99 5.65 7.74
C SER A 32 -1.77 5.24 6.28
N PHE A 33 -2.72 5.59 5.43
CA PHE A 33 -2.59 5.50 3.98
C PHE A 33 -2.29 6.88 3.43
N TYR A 34 -1.21 7.06 2.68
CA TYR A 34 -0.81 8.37 2.23
C TYR A 34 0.00 8.37 0.93
N LEU A 35 0.01 9.52 0.26
CA LEU A 35 0.89 9.81 -0.85
C LEU A 35 2.08 10.65 -0.34
N ASN A 36 3.29 10.13 -0.50
CA ASN A 36 4.49 10.93 -0.37
C ASN A 36 4.68 11.72 -1.68
N LYS A 37 4.51 13.04 -1.60
CA LYS A 37 4.53 13.92 -2.78
C LYS A 37 5.95 14.26 -3.24
N GLN A 38 6.93 14.10 -2.36
CA GLN A 38 8.32 14.42 -2.66
C GLN A 38 8.91 13.41 -3.65
N ASP A 39 8.62 12.12 -3.46
CA ASP A 39 9.10 11.04 -4.33
C ASP A 39 7.99 10.38 -5.17
N MET A 40 6.76 10.88 -5.06
CA MET A 40 5.56 10.35 -5.72
C MET A 40 5.35 8.85 -5.42
N THR A 41 5.56 8.44 -4.17
CA THR A 41 5.27 7.06 -3.72
C THR A 41 4.01 7.00 -2.89
N VAL A 42 3.18 5.99 -3.16
CA VAL A 42 2.03 5.65 -2.32
C VAL A 42 2.52 4.77 -1.17
N ARG A 43 2.07 5.03 0.06
CA ARG A 43 2.62 4.40 1.27
C ARG A 43 1.52 4.01 2.25
N LEU A 44 1.69 2.83 2.85
CA LEU A 44 1.00 2.42 4.07
C LEU A 44 2.02 2.49 5.22
N SER A 45 1.62 3.06 6.35
CA SER A 45 2.39 2.98 7.59
C SER A 45 1.57 2.60 8.80
N LEU A 46 2.24 1.94 9.75
CA LEU A 46 1.74 1.63 11.09
C LEU A 46 2.81 2.03 12.10
N VAL A 47 2.39 2.69 13.17
CA VAL A 47 3.30 3.20 14.21
C VAL A 47 2.90 2.63 15.55
N THR A 48 3.89 2.17 16.31
CA THR A 48 3.71 1.74 17.70
C THR A 48 4.87 2.19 18.56
N THR A 49 4.74 2.10 19.88
CA THR A 49 5.88 2.27 20.78
C THR A 49 6.87 1.12 20.58
N THR A 50 8.17 1.36 20.70
CA THR A 50 9.17 0.31 20.41
C THR A 50 9.05 -0.93 21.31
N ILE A 51 8.45 -0.80 22.50
CA ILE A 51 8.13 -1.93 23.37
C ILE A 51 7.18 -2.93 22.68
N ASN A 52 6.29 -2.45 21.82
CA ASN A 52 5.32 -3.25 21.08
C ASN A 52 5.79 -3.57 19.65
N ARG A 53 7.09 -3.42 19.35
CA ARG A 53 7.64 -3.67 18.00
C ARG A 53 7.30 -5.07 17.49
N GLU A 54 7.20 -6.06 18.37
CA GLU A 54 6.85 -7.44 18.02
C GLU A 54 5.53 -7.54 17.25
N VAL A 55 4.56 -6.67 17.52
CA VAL A 55 3.30 -6.61 16.76
C VAL A 55 3.56 -6.28 15.29
N LEU A 56 4.46 -5.33 15.01
CA LEU A 56 4.83 -4.97 13.63
C LEU A 56 5.59 -6.11 12.95
N GLU A 57 6.46 -6.81 13.68
CA GLU A 57 7.19 -7.97 13.16
C GLU A 57 6.22 -9.09 12.77
N LYS A 58 5.23 -9.37 13.60
CA LYS A 58 4.19 -10.38 13.33
C LYS A 58 3.27 -9.99 12.17
N ILE A 59 2.97 -8.69 12.01
CA ILE A 59 2.25 -8.18 10.83
C ILE A 59 3.09 -8.37 9.57
N ARG A 60 4.40 -8.10 9.62
CA ARG A 60 5.30 -8.35 8.50
C ARG A 60 5.37 -9.82 8.14
N GLU A 61 5.55 -10.71 9.12
CA GLU A 61 5.53 -12.16 8.89
C GLU A 61 4.22 -12.61 8.22
N HIS A 62 3.08 -12.14 8.73
CA HIS A 62 1.76 -12.45 8.17
C HIS A 62 1.57 -11.93 6.74
N LEU A 63 2.00 -10.71 6.43
CA LEU A 63 1.88 -10.16 5.09
C LEU A 63 2.85 -10.83 4.10
N LEU A 64 4.03 -11.23 4.56
CA LEU A 64 4.98 -11.98 3.74
C LEU A 64 4.53 -13.43 3.50
N SER A 65 3.76 -14.04 4.39
CA SER A 65 3.21 -15.39 4.17
C SER A 65 2.09 -15.43 3.10
N LEU A 66 1.61 -14.26 2.65
CA LEU A 66 0.71 -14.14 1.50
C LEU A 66 1.44 -14.29 0.15
N LEU A 67 2.78 -14.24 0.16
CA LEU A 67 3.59 -14.46 -1.03
C LEU A 67 3.70 -15.95 -1.33
N ASP A 68 3.72 -16.32 -2.60
CA ASP A 68 4.15 -17.66 -3.01
C ASP A 68 5.64 -17.87 -2.69
N GLU A 69 6.08 -19.14 -2.69
CA GLU A 69 7.46 -19.51 -2.32
C GLU A 69 8.52 -18.78 -3.17
N HIS A 70 8.28 -18.61 -4.48
CA HIS A 70 9.22 -17.94 -5.38
C HIS A 70 9.28 -16.44 -5.10
N SER A 71 8.12 -15.79 -4.94
CA SER A 71 8.03 -14.37 -4.56
C SER A 71 8.64 -14.10 -3.19
N TYR A 72 8.47 -15.02 -2.25
CA TYR A 72 9.10 -14.94 -0.94
C TYR A 72 10.61 -15.06 -1.04
N MET A 73 11.15 -16.01 -1.82
CA MET A 73 12.60 -16.17 -2.00
C MET A 73 13.23 -14.95 -2.68
N LEU A 74 12.62 -14.42 -3.75
CA LEU A 74 13.06 -13.18 -4.40
C LEU A 74 12.89 -11.95 -3.49
N GLY A 75 11.86 -11.95 -2.65
CA GLY A 75 11.50 -10.87 -1.74
C GLY A 75 12.25 -10.88 -0.40
N SER A 76 12.81 -12.02 0.02
CA SER A 76 13.41 -12.25 1.34
C SER A 76 14.68 -11.42 1.60
N THR A 77 15.29 -10.88 0.55
CA THR A 77 16.43 -9.95 0.62
C THR A 77 16.02 -8.48 0.47
N THR A 78 14.72 -8.19 0.39
CA THR A 78 14.22 -6.91 -0.14
C THR A 78 13.34 -6.14 0.83
N LYS A 79 13.35 -4.82 0.65
CA LYS A 79 12.65 -3.82 1.46
C LYS A 79 11.14 -3.75 1.16
N LEU A 80 10.45 -4.89 0.99
CA LEU A 80 9.00 -4.93 0.72
C LEU A 80 8.21 -4.31 1.87
N ILE A 81 8.59 -4.69 3.10
CA ILE A 81 8.00 -4.22 4.34
C ILE A 81 9.14 -3.81 5.27
N ASN A 82 9.30 -2.50 5.45
CA ASN A 82 10.37 -1.94 6.27
C ASN A 82 9.89 -1.79 7.70
N ILE A 83 10.75 -2.12 8.68
CA ILE A 83 10.48 -1.82 10.09
C ILE A 83 11.70 -1.16 10.72
N TYR A 84 11.57 0.10 11.12
CA TYR A 84 12.66 0.88 11.69
C TYR A 84 12.22 1.65 12.94
N ASN A 85 13.19 2.01 13.79
CA ASN A 85 12.94 2.77 15.00
C ASN A 85 13.23 4.26 14.75
N LYS A 86 12.44 5.13 15.38
CA LYS A 86 12.63 6.59 15.33
C LYS A 86 12.48 7.17 16.74
N LYS A 87 13.34 8.10 17.11
CA LYS A 87 13.16 8.90 18.34
C LYS A 87 12.26 10.09 18.03
N VAL A 88 11.18 10.26 18.78
CA VAL A 88 10.30 11.42 18.64
C VAL A 88 10.83 12.55 19.50
N LYS A 89 11.07 13.73 18.90
CA LYS A 89 11.68 14.89 19.55
C LYS A 89 10.89 15.41 20.77
N ALA A 90 9.58 15.16 20.83
CA ALA A 90 8.69 15.73 21.84
C ALA A 90 8.59 14.91 23.14
N ASP A 91 8.68 13.57 23.09
CA ASP A 91 8.35 12.70 24.24
C ASP A 91 9.51 11.76 24.64
N ASN A 92 10.65 11.82 23.93
CA ASN A 92 11.82 10.92 24.07
C ASN A 92 11.53 9.41 23.95
N ARG A 93 10.27 9.00 23.86
CA ARG A 93 9.84 7.61 23.70
C ARG A 93 10.18 7.14 22.30
N PRO A 94 10.94 6.03 22.16
CA PRO A 94 11.21 5.46 20.86
C PRO A 94 9.93 4.85 20.29
N ILE A 95 9.67 5.14 19.02
CA ILE A 95 8.62 4.52 18.23
C ILE A 95 9.23 3.57 17.21
N SER A 96 8.48 2.53 16.87
CA SER A 96 8.76 1.66 15.74
C SER A 96 7.71 1.89 14.66
N ILE A 97 8.18 1.95 13.42
CA ILE A 97 7.35 2.24 12.25
C ILE A 97 7.49 1.07 11.30
N LEU A 98 6.36 0.50 10.89
CA LEU A 98 6.24 -0.37 9.73
C LEU A 98 5.84 0.48 8.53
N GLU A 99 6.54 0.34 7.41
CA GLU A 99 6.27 1.09 6.19
C GLU A 99 6.33 0.20 4.95
N ILE A 100 5.29 0.30 4.11
CA ILE A 100 5.16 -0.40 2.83
C ILE A 100 4.99 0.66 1.75
N TYR A 101 5.90 0.69 0.78
CA TYR A 101 5.88 1.66 -0.33
C TYR A 101 6.28 1.05 -1.68
N GLN A 102 6.56 -0.26 -1.73
CA GLN A 102 6.81 -0.96 -2.99
C GLN A 102 5.48 -1.11 -3.74
N VAL A 103 5.29 -0.33 -4.81
CA VAL A 103 4.08 -0.28 -5.62
C VAL A 103 3.58 -1.65 -6.12
N ASP A 104 4.46 -2.57 -6.53
CA ASP A 104 4.04 -3.88 -7.03
C ASP A 104 3.53 -4.76 -5.87
N PHE A 105 4.18 -4.74 -4.71
CA PHE A 105 3.68 -5.44 -3.51
C PHE A 105 2.34 -4.86 -3.04
N ILE A 106 2.20 -3.53 -3.08
CA ILE A 106 0.96 -2.84 -2.70
C ILE A 106 -0.18 -3.28 -3.61
N ASN A 107 0.00 -3.22 -4.93
CA ASN A 107 -1.07 -3.50 -5.89
C ASN A 107 -1.45 -4.96 -5.98
N ASN A 108 -0.47 -5.86 -5.80
CA ASN A 108 -0.69 -7.25 -6.17
C ASN A 108 -0.83 -8.18 -4.97
N ILE A 109 -0.45 -7.74 -3.76
CA ILE A 109 -0.57 -8.53 -2.53
C ILE A 109 -1.44 -7.79 -1.51
N LEU A 110 -1.04 -6.57 -1.14
CA LEU A 110 -1.69 -5.83 -0.05
C LEU A 110 -3.14 -5.45 -0.41
N ILE A 111 -3.37 -4.85 -1.57
CA ILE A 111 -4.72 -4.44 -2.01
C ILE A 111 -5.65 -5.65 -2.17
N PRO A 112 -5.29 -6.73 -2.90
CA PRO A 112 -6.15 -7.91 -3.02
C PRO A 112 -6.49 -8.55 -1.66
N TYR A 113 -5.54 -8.56 -0.72
CA TYR A 113 -5.78 -9.03 0.63
C TYR A 113 -6.76 -8.15 1.41
N LEU A 114 -6.58 -6.82 1.35
CA LEU A 114 -7.43 -5.87 2.07
C LEU A 114 -8.83 -5.73 1.45
N ASP A 115 -8.98 -5.89 0.14
CA ASP A 115 -10.27 -5.88 -0.55
C ASP A 115 -11.18 -7.04 -0.09
N GLY A 116 -10.60 -8.14 0.40
CA GLY A 116 -11.34 -9.27 0.99
C GLY A 116 -11.87 -9.01 2.41
N ILE A 117 -11.58 -7.85 3.01
CA ILE A 117 -11.89 -7.56 4.42
C ILE A 117 -12.66 -6.26 4.54
N LYS A 118 -13.72 -6.26 5.34
CA LYS A 118 -14.57 -5.08 5.54
C LYS A 118 -13.92 -4.08 6.49
N PHE A 119 -13.72 -2.85 6.01
CA PHE A 119 -13.45 -1.68 6.84
C PHE A 119 -14.75 -1.12 7.43
N ILE A 120 -14.71 -0.67 8.69
CA ILE A 120 -15.89 -0.24 9.46
C ILE A 120 -15.95 1.28 9.62
N THR A 121 -14.81 1.95 9.61
CA THR A 121 -14.64 3.38 9.88
C THR A 121 -14.53 4.21 8.60
N LYS A 122 -14.44 5.54 8.77
CA LYS A 122 -14.16 6.48 7.66
C LYS A 122 -12.83 6.21 6.96
N LYS A 123 -11.90 5.46 7.59
CA LYS A 123 -10.62 5.09 6.97
C LYS A 123 -10.79 4.17 5.75
N SER A 124 -11.95 3.53 5.61
CA SER A 124 -12.37 2.87 4.36
C SER A 124 -12.22 3.78 3.14
N GLN A 125 -12.62 5.05 3.24
CA GLN A 125 -12.53 5.98 2.11
C GLN A 125 -11.08 6.39 1.82
N ASP A 126 -10.25 6.53 2.85
CA ASP A 126 -8.81 6.78 2.68
C ASP A 126 -8.12 5.58 2.02
N TYR A 127 -8.52 4.36 2.37
CA TYR A 127 -8.06 3.14 1.70
C TYR A 127 -8.49 3.11 0.22
N LEU A 128 -9.73 3.47 -0.11
CA LEU A 128 -10.21 3.50 -1.51
C LEU A 128 -9.42 4.49 -2.37
N ASP A 129 -9.13 5.67 -1.83
CA ASP A 129 -8.34 6.68 -2.53
C ASP A 129 -6.88 6.23 -2.66
N PHE A 130 -6.30 5.64 -1.61
CA PHE A 130 -4.97 4.99 -1.63
C PHE A 130 -4.88 3.90 -2.69
N ARG A 131 -5.88 3.02 -2.77
CA ARG A 131 -5.98 1.94 -3.76
C ARG A 131 -5.97 2.51 -5.18
N THR A 132 -6.79 3.54 -5.42
CA THR A 132 -6.85 4.23 -6.70
C THR A 132 -5.48 4.83 -7.07
N ILE A 133 -4.85 5.55 -6.14
CA ILE A 133 -3.51 6.12 -6.34
C ILE A 133 -2.49 5.01 -6.64
N ALA A 134 -2.53 3.89 -5.91
CA ALA A 134 -1.61 2.79 -6.10
C ALA A 134 -1.69 2.18 -7.50
N HIS A 135 -2.90 1.99 -8.04
CA HIS A 135 -3.07 1.50 -9.41
C HIS A 135 -2.55 2.51 -10.45
N LEU A 136 -2.87 3.80 -10.27
CA LEU A 136 -2.34 4.87 -11.15
C LEU A 136 -0.81 4.94 -11.11
N MET A 137 -0.19 4.63 -9.97
CA MET A 137 1.27 4.51 -9.84
C MET A 137 1.83 3.28 -10.55
N LEU A 138 1.17 2.14 -10.43
CA LEU A 138 1.56 0.89 -11.09
C LEU A 138 1.61 1.09 -12.61
N GLU A 139 0.56 1.70 -13.17
CA GLU A 139 0.39 1.99 -14.60
C GLU A 139 1.20 3.19 -15.11
N GLY A 140 1.92 3.90 -14.22
CA GLY A 140 2.80 4.99 -14.62
C GLY A 140 2.09 6.32 -14.93
N LYS A 141 0.82 6.49 -14.54
CA LYS A 141 0.03 7.70 -14.84
C LYS A 141 0.66 8.98 -14.28
N TYR A 142 1.37 8.86 -13.17
CA TYR A 142 2.19 9.91 -12.56
C TYR A 142 3.34 10.42 -13.44
N LEU A 143 3.62 9.79 -14.59
CA LEU A 143 4.65 10.26 -15.52
C LEU A 143 4.18 11.46 -16.36
N THR A 144 2.89 11.75 -16.37
CA THR A 144 2.30 12.93 -17.03
C THR A 144 2.01 14.02 -16.01
N GLU A 145 2.13 15.28 -16.40
CA GLU A 145 1.81 16.40 -15.51
C GLU A 145 0.35 16.38 -15.06
N LYS A 146 -0.58 16.08 -15.97
CA LYS A 146 -2.00 15.95 -15.61
C LYS A 146 -2.26 14.78 -14.65
N GLY A 147 -1.61 13.65 -14.87
CA GLY A 147 -1.70 12.50 -13.97
C GLY A 147 -1.17 12.81 -12.58
N LYS A 148 -0.01 13.48 -12.47
CA LYS A 148 0.52 13.96 -11.17
C LYS A 148 -0.44 14.90 -10.47
N GLU A 149 -0.96 15.90 -11.17
CA GLU A 149 -1.91 16.87 -10.61
C GLU A 149 -3.13 16.18 -10.01
N LEU A 150 -3.73 15.24 -10.75
CA LEU A 150 -4.91 14.51 -10.29
C LEU A 150 -4.60 13.60 -9.10
N ILE A 151 -3.47 12.89 -9.14
CA ILE A 151 -3.01 12.01 -8.05
C ILE A 151 -2.73 12.82 -6.78
N ILE A 152 -2.04 13.96 -6.89
CA ILE A 152 -1.73 14.83 -5.76
C ILE A 152 -3.02 15.34 -5.13
N LYS A 153 -3.95 15.85 -5.95
CA LYS A 153 -5.25 16.36 -5.47
C LYS A 153 -6.09 15.25 -4.81
N LEU A 154 -6.03 14.02 -5.31
CA LEU A 154 -6.67 12.87 -4.66
C LEU A 154 -6.03 12.57 -3.31
N GLY A 155 -4.69 12.49 -3.24
CA GLY A 155 -3.95 12.26 -1.99
C GLY A 155 -4.19 13.37 -0.96
N ASP A 156 -4.39 14.60 -1.43
CA ASP A 156 -4.72 15.76 -0.61
C ASP A 156 -6.15 15.73 -0.04
N SER A 157 -7.06 14.92 -0.58
CA SER A 157 -8.40 14.76 -0.02
C SER A 157 -8.50 13.71 1.08
N MET A 158 -7.43 12.95 1.33
CA MET A 158 -7.41 11.85 2.30
C MET A 158 -7.12 12.32 3.73
N ASN A 159 -7.34 11.41 4.70
CA ASN A 159 -6.99 11.54 6.11
C ASN A 159 -7.64 12.77 6.77
N ASN A 160 -6.85 13.62 7.41
CA ASN A 160 -7.33 14.80 8.14
C ASN A 160 -8.19 15.74 7.26
N ASN A 161 -7.89 15.83 5.96
CA ASN A 161 -8.62 16.69 5.03
C ASN A 161 -10.04 16.19 4.72
N ARG A 162 -10.37 14.96 5.11
CA ARG A 162 -11.72 14.37 5.03
C ARG A 162 -12.56 14.63 6.28
N LEU A 163 -11.93 15.03 7.39
CA LEU A 163 -12.64 15.24 8.64
C LEU A 163 -13.44 16.55 8.57
N SER A 164 -14.67 16.52 9.07
CA SER A 164 -15.55 17.71 9.14
C SER A 164 -15.00 18.81 10.05
N THR A 165 -14.00 18.48 10.88
CA THR A 165 -13.28 19.42 11.76
C THR A 165 -12.17 20.17 11.03
N TRP A 166 -11.85 19.80 9.79
CA TRP A 166 -10.83 20.49 9.00
C TRP A 166 -11.43 21.73 8.34
N LEU A 167 -10.78 22.88 8.54
CA LEU A 167 -11.31 24.19 8.12
C LEU A 167 -11.19 24.46 6.60
N SER A 168 -10.47 23.62 5.86
CA SER A 168 -10.24 23.80 4.43
C SER A 168 -10.18 22.45 3.71
N PRO A 169 -11.32 21.73 3.64
CA PRO A 169 -11.37 20.42 3.00
C PRO A 169 -11.12 20.55 1.50
N VAL A 170 -10.41 19.56 0.94
CA VAL A 170 -10.16 19.48 -0.50
C VAL A 170 -11.41 18.93 -1.17
N ILE A 171 -12.06 19.78 -1.99
CA ILE A 171 -13.29 19.41 -2.68
C ILE A 171 -12.96 18.76 -4.02
N LEU A 172 -13.36 17.49 -4.15
CA LEU A 172 -13.31 16.73 -5.40
C LEU A 172 -14.61 16.93 -6.18
N ASP A 173 -14.67 18.02 -6.95
CA ASP A 173 -15.83 18.39 -7.77
C ASP A 173 -16.10 17.40 -8.93
N LYS A 174 -17.21 17.61 -9.64
CA LYS A 174 -17.62 16.76 -10.78
C LYS A 174 -16.59 16.78 -11.91
N THR A 175 -15.93 17.92 -12.15
CA THR A 175 -14.91 18.07 -13.20
C THR A 175 -13.69 17.22 -12.88
N PHE A 176 -13.22 17.26 -11.62
CA PHE A 176 -12.14 16.42 -11.14
C PHE A 176 -12.47 14.95 -11.30
N LYS A 177 -13.66 14.51 -10.86
CA LYS A 177 -14.09 13.11 -10.99
C LYS A 177 -14.09 12.65 -12.45
N SER A 178 -14.63 13.46 -13.35
CA SER A 178 -14.62 13.17 -14.79
C SER A 178 -13.19 13.05 -15.35
N GLN A 179 -12.29 13.95 -14.96
CA GLN A 179 -10.88 13.88 -15.38
C GLN A 179 -10.15 12.64 -14.82
N LEU A 180 -10.43 12.29 -13.57
CA LEU A 180 -9.88 11.09 -12.93
C LEU A 180 -10.40 9.82 -13.64
N ASP A 181 -11.70 9.76 -13.95
CA ASP A 181 -12.30 8.63 -14.68
C ASP A 181 -11.69 8.46 -16.08
N LEU A 182 -11.41 9.57 -16.78
CA LEU A 182 -10.70 9.54 -18.06
C LEU A 182 -9.26 9.03 -17.90
N LEU A 183 -8.57 9.44 -16.83
CA LEU A 183 -7.21 8.96 -16.54
C LEU A 183 -7.20 7.46 -16.24
N ILE A 184 -8.12 6.97 -15.42
CA ILE A 184 -8.29 5.55 -15.08
C ILE A 184 -8.52 4.71 -16.34
N LYS A 185 -9.31 5.20 -17.29
CA LYS A 185 -9.64 4.48 -18.53
C LYS A 185 -8.55 4.56 -19.60
N SER A 186 -7.56 5.43 -19.44
CA SER A 186 -6.48 5.58 -20.43
C SER A 186 -5.53 4.39 -20.43
N GLU A 187 -4.78 4.20 -21.51
CA GLU A 187 -3.77 3.14 -21.62
C GLU A 187 -2.61 3.32 -20.63
N PRO A 188 -2.10 2.24 -19.99
CA PRO A 188 -0.92 2.30 -19.14
C PRO A 188 0.29 2.95 -19.85
N LEU A 189 1.13 3.64 -19.09
CA LEU A 189 2.37 4.26 -19.57
C LEU A 189 3.62 3.44 -19.22
N ILE A 190 3.42 2.44 -18.35
CA ILE A 190 4.40 1.44 -18.00
C ILE A 190 3.90 0.09 -18.53
N ASP A 191 4.79 -0.62 -19.21
CA ASP A 191 4.63 -2.02 -19.56
C ASP A 191 5.49 -2.89 -18.64
N ILE A 192 5.08 -4.12 -18.37
CA ILE A 192 5.86 -5.11 -17.62
C ILE A 192 6.20 -6.22 -18.59
N ASP A 193 7.50 -6.45 -18.82
CA ASP A 193 7.92 -7.50 -19.73
C ASP A 193 7.80 -8.90 -19.13
N SER A 194 8.04 -9.93 -19.96
CA SER A 194 8.00 -11.33 -19.55
C SER A 194 8.97 -11.69 -18.41
N GLN A 195 10.01 -10.87 -18.20
CA GLN A 195 11.00 -11.04 -17.13
C GLN A 195 10.60 -10.25 -15.86
N GLY A 196 9.39 -9.68 -15.84
CA GLY A 196 8.90 -8.88 -14.72
C GLY A 196 9.57 -7.52 -14.62
N ARG A 197 10.12 -6.93 -15.69
CA ARG A 197 10.75 -5.61 -15.62
C ARG A 197 9.79 -4.54 -16.12
N ALA A 198 9.57 -3.53 -15.28
CA ALA A 198 8.73 -2.39 -15.62
C ALA A 198 9.49 -1.39 -16.50
N MET A 199 8.92 -1.07 -17.66
CA MET A 199 9.48 -0.17 -18.66
C MET A 199 8.53 0.98 -18.96
N ILE A 200 9.05 2.21 -18.99
CA ILE A 200 8.30 3.35 -19.53
C ILE A 200 8.22 3.19 -21.05
N ILE A 201 7.01 2.98 -21.57
CA ILE A 201 6.75 2.63 -22.98
C ILE A 201 7.34 3.68 -23.93
N SER A 202 7.05 4.97 -23.69
CA SER A 202 7.49 6.07 -24.55
C SER A 202 9.00 6.27 -24.59
N LYS A 203 9.70 5.89 -23.53
CA LYS A 203 11.16 6.08 -23.38
C LYS A 203 11.96 4.81 -23.63
N LYS A 204 11.30 3.65 -23.75
CA LYS A 204 11.94 2.32 -23.76
C LYS A 204 12.97 2.15 -22.63
N LYS A 205 12.63 2.68 -21.44
CA LYS A 205 13.53 2.72 -20.28
C LYS A 205 12.98 1.87 -19.15
N TYR A 206 13.74 0.86 -18.73
CA TYR A 206 13.46 0.10 -17.52
C TYR A 206 13.65 0.96 -16.27
N ILE A 207 12.70 0.87 -15.34
CA ILE A 207 12.67 1.70 -14.13
C ILE A 207 12.64 0.88 -12.83
N ARG A 208 12.18 -0.36 -12.88
CA ARG A 208 12.22 -1.30 -11.74
C ARG A 208 12.05 -2.73 -12.23
N SER A 209 12.53 -3.67 -11.43
CA SER A 209 12.09 -5.06 -11.51
C SER A 209 10.89 -5.22 -10.60
N THR A 210 9.79 -5.71 -11.15
CA THR A 210 8.68 -6.25 -10.39
C THR A 210 9.09 -7.62 -9.87
N TYR A 211 8.74 -7.91 -8.62
CA TYR A 211 8.75 -9.29 -8.14
C TYR A 211 7.64 -10.01 -8.91
N ILE A 212 7.84 -11.26 -9.28
CA ILE A 212 6.87 -12.08 -10.02
C ILE A 212 5.53 -12.00 -9.30
N ILE A 213 4.55 -11.28 -9.85
CA ILE A 213 3.22 -11.22 -9.25
C ILE A 213 2.16 -11.21 -10.36
N LYS A 214 1.02 -11.86 -10.08
CA LYS A 214 -0.22 -11.63 -10.80
C LYS A 214 -0.63 -10.16 -10.65
N ALA A 215 -0.36 -9.34 -11.67
CA ALA A 215 -0.72 -7.93 -11.65
C ALA A 215 -2.14 -7.74 -12.17
N TYR A 216 -2.97 -7.00 -11.43
CA TYR A 216 -4.33 -6.64 -11.84
C TYR A 216 -4.37 -5.20 -12.32
N PHE A 217 -4.93 -4.98 -13.51
CA PHE A 217 -5.08 -3.66 -14.12
C PHE A 217 -6.50 -3.12 -13.89
N LEU A 218 -6.66 -1.78 -13.96
CA LEU A 218 -7.95 -1.12 -13.70
C LEU A 218 -9.04 -1.49 -14.72
N ASN A 219 -8.65 -1.95 -15.91
CA ASN A 219 -9.54 -2.46 -16.94
C ASN A 219 -10.01 -3.91 -16.69
N GLY A 220 -9.62 -4.51 -15.56
CA GLY A 220 -10.01 -5.87 -15.16
C GLY A 220 -9.15 -6.98 -15.75
N SER A 221 -8.14 -6.66 -16.58
CA SER A 221 -7.17 -7.65 -17.04
C SER A 221 -6.16 -8.00 -15.93
N PHE A 222 -5.54 -9.18 -16.04
CA PHE A 222 -4.41 -9.55 -15.21
C PHE A 222 -3.31 -10.22 -16.03
N ASN A 223 -2.06 -10.10 -15.59
CA ASN A 223 -0.92 -10.78 -16.20
C ASN A 223 -0.09 -11.52 -15.15
N TYR A 224 0.39 -12.70 -15.52
CA TYR A 224 1.41 -13.46 -14.79
C TYR A 224 2.77 -13.24 -15.46
N PHE A 225 3.80 -12.99 -14.67
CA PHE A 225 5.16 -12.79 -15.17
C PHE A 225 6.07 -13.84 -14.53
N THR A 226 6.62 -14.76 -15.30
CA THR A 226 7.58 -15.77 -14.82
C THR A 226 8.86 -15.69 -15.64
N ASN A 227 10.00 -15.77 -14.96
CA ASN A 227 11.26 -16.05 -15.64
C ASN A 227 11.35 -17.55 -15.91
N GLU A 228 10.96 -17.92 -17.13
CA GLU A 228 11.17 -19.23 -17.74
C GLU A 228 10.39 -20.37 -17.07
N TYR A 229 9.17 -20.61 -17.56
CA TYR A 229 8.72 -21.85 -18.22
C TYR A 229 7.17 -21.83 -18.26
N HIS A 230 6.67 -21.84 -19.49
CA HIS A 230 5.28 -22.06 -19.90
C HIS A 230 4.22 -20.99 -19.54
N VAL A 231 3.87 -20.26 -20.62
CA VAL A 231 2.55 -19.67 -20.87
C VAL A 231 1.45 -20.69 -20.57
N LEU A 232 0.53 -20.34 -19.69
CA LEU A 232 -0.85 -20.81 -19.77
C LEU A 232 -1.76 -19.58 -19.78
N ASN A 233 -2.23 -19.22 -20.97
CA ASN A 233 -3.36 -18.33 -21.12
C ASN A 233 -4.59 -19.05 -20.57
N PHE A 234 -5.13 -18.59 -19.44
CA PHE A 234 -6.49 -18.91 -19.06
C PHE A 234 -7.40 -17.83 -19.63
N PHE A 235 -8.07 -18.17 -20.74
CA PHE A 235 -9.29 -17.48 -21.13
C PHE A 235 -10.44 -18.00 -20.27
N MET A 236 -11.33 -17.11 -19.89
CA MET A 236 -12.69 -17.47 -19.48
C MET A 236 -13.59 -17.41 -20.71
#